data_AF-A0A350UQQ9-F1
#
_entry.id   AF-A0A350UQQ9-F1
#
_cell.length_a   1.000
_cell.length_b   1.000
_cell.length_c   1.000
_cell.angle_alpha   90.00
_cell.angle_beta   90.00
_cell.angle_gamma   90.00
#
_symmetry.space_group_name_H-M   'P 1'
#
loop_
_entity.id
_entity.type
_entity.pdbx_description
1 polymer ?
#
loop_
_entity_poly.entity_id
_entity_poly.type
_entity_poly.pdbx_seq_one_letter_code
_entity_poly.pdbx_strand_id
1 'polypeptide(L)'
;MTPSSSAFELLRLTACAVSAAESCLQRPVAQRLNDAAQLLEAGALPPLQTLTALLQGNPAAFSPVERASLLEAGAALQARIVRIGRLLDGAAQLHAAWAVEIAARRGYSAEGVALPLSVLRSAGRHCNLQA
;
A
#
# COMPACT_ATOMS: atom_id res chain seq x y z
N MET A 1 15.17 -18.03 -16.36
CA MET A 1 14.66 -17.90 -14.98
C MET A 1 13.53 -18.91 -14.80
N THR A 2 13.49 -19.64 -13.69
CA THR A 2 12.37 -20.54 -13.36
C THR A 2 11.18 -19.72 -12.80
N PRO A 3 9.93 -20.20 -12.98
CA PRO A 3 8.75 -19.53 -12.43
C PRO A 3 8.84 -19.36 -10.90
N SER A 4 9.45 -20.31 -10.18
CA SER A 4 9.75 -20.20 -8.75
C SER A 4 10.66 -19.01 -8.44
N SER A 5 11.76 -18.84 -9.18
CA SER A 5 12.70 -17.72 -8.98
C SER A 5 12.03 -16.37 -9.19
N SER A 6 11.14 -16.22 -10.18
CA SER A 6 10.37 -14.99 -10.37
C SER A 6 9.37 -14.74 -9.24
N ALA A 7 8.71 -15.77 -8.71
CA ALA A 7 7.73 -15.60 -7.63
C ALA A 7 8.38 -15.14 -6.32
N PHE A 8 9.53 -15.71 -5.96
CA PHE A 8 10.30 -15.28 -4.79
C PHE A 8 10.84 -13.86 -4.93
N GLU A 9 11.28 -13.45 -6.13
CA GLU A 9 11.68 -12.07 -6.38
C GLU A 9 10.50 -11.09 -6.22
N LEU A 10 9.31 -11.43 -6.72
CA LEU A 10 8.11 -10.60 -6.54
C LEU A 10 7.74 -10.45 -5.05
N LEU A 11 7.82 -11.53 -4.26
CA LEU A 11 7.63 -11.47 -2.81
C LEU A 11 8.67 -10.56 -2.15
N ARG A 12 9.95 -10.70 -2.52
CA ARG A 12 11.05 -9.89 -1.96
C ARG A 12 10.83 -8.41 -2.25
N LEU A 13 10.53 -8.06 -3.50
CA LEU A 13 10.23 -6.68 -3.90
C LEU A 13 9.04 -6.10 -3.12
N THR A 14 7.96 -6.88 -3.01
CA THR A 14 6.78 -6.49 -2.22
C THR A 14 7.14 -6.27 -0.76
N ALA A 15 7.88 -7.18 -0.14
CA ALA A 15 8.29 -7.08 1.26
C ALA A 15 9.21 -5.87 1.52
N CYS A 16 10.11 -5.56 0.60
CA CYS A 16 10.95 -4.35 0.67
C CYS A 16 10.11 -3.08 0.62
N ALA A 17 9.16 -2.98 -0.32
CA ALA A 17 8.29 -1.82 -0.46
C ALA A 17 7.38 -1.63 0.77
N VAL A 18 6.79 -2.71 1.29
CA VAL A 18 5.96 -2.67 2.51
C VAL A 18 6.77 -2.20 3.71
N SER A 19 7.98 -2.74 3.92
CA SER A 19 8.83 -2.35 5.05
C SER A 19 9.30 -0.89 4.95
N ALA A 20 9.57 -0.41 3.73
CA ALA A 20 9.89 0.99 3.49
C ALA A 20 8.69 1.91 3.77
N ALA A 21 7.47 1.50 3.37
CA ALA A 21 6.25 2.25 3.64
C ALA A 21 5.97 2.33 5.15
N GLU A 22 6.11 1.22 5.89
CA GLU A 22 5.98 1.21 7.36
C GLU A 22 7.00 2.14 8.02
N SER A 23 8.25 2.18 7.52
CA SER A 23 9.29 3.08 8.03
C SER A 23 8.93 4.56 7.82
N CYS A 24 8.28 4.90 6.70
CA CYS A 24 7.79 6.26 6.46
C CYS A 24 6.67 6.64 7.45
N LEU A 25 5.82 5.69 7.84
CA LEU A 25 4.76 5.93 8.82
C LEU A 25 5.25 6.13 10.26
N GLN A 26 6.46 5.69 10.62
CA GLN A 26 7.03 5.93 11.95
C GLN A 26 7.26 7.42 12.25
N ARG A 27 7.39 8.25 11.21
CA ARG A 27 7.51 9.72 11.32
C ARG A 27 6.49 10.37 10.37
N PRO A 28 5.21 10.45 10.78
CA PRO A 28 4.09 10.80 9.89
C PRO A 28 4.01 12.31 9.62
N VAL A 29 5.01 12.85 8.92
CA VAL A 29 4.89 14.16 8.27
C VAL A 29 4.23 13.99 6.90
N ALA A 30 3.54 15.03 6.40
CA ALA A 30 2.78 14.96 5.14
C ALA A 30 3.59 14.36 3.97
N GLN A 31 4.86 14.73 3.84
CA GLN A 31 5.77 14.16 2.84
C GLN A 31 5.92 12.64 2.99
N ARG A 32 6.14 12.15 4.22
CA ARG A 32 6.35 10.72 4.50
C ARG A 32 5.08 9.89 4.30
N LEU A 33 3.91 10.47 4.55
CA LEU A 33 2.64 9.83 4.23
C LEU A 33 2.51 9.63 2.71
N ASN A 34 2.89 10.65 1.93
CA ASN A 34 2.91 10.54 0.48
C ASN A 34 3.95 9.53 -0.02
N ASP A 35 5.16 9.53 0.56
CA ASP A 35 6.19 8.53 0.24
C ASP A 35 5.69 7.10 0.52
N ALA A 36 5.02 6.88 1.66
CA ALA A 36 4.42 5.58 2.00
C ALA A 36 3.35 5.16 1.00
N ALA A 37 2.48 6.09 0.58
CA ALA A 37 1.47 5.84 -0.43
C ALA A 37 2.09 5.44 -1.78
N GLN A 38 3.12 6.16 -2.24
CA GLN A 38 3.83 5.84 -3.48
C GLN A 38 4.55 4.50 -3.42
N LEU A 39 5.19 4.18 -2.29
CA LEU A 39 5.84 2.88 -2.09
C LEU A 39 4.85 1.72 -2.17
N LEU A 40 3.61 1.90 -1.68
CA LEU A 40 2.58 0.88 -1.81
C LEU A 40 2.04 0.79 -3.24
N GLU A 41 1.62 1.92 -3.82
CA GLU A 41 0.98 1.94 -5.14
C GLU A 41 1.92 1.51 -6.27
N ALA A 42 3.18 1.94 -6.24
CA ALA A 42 4.16 1.60 -7.28
C ALA A 42 5.03 0.39 -6.92
N GLY A 43 5.32 0.18 -5.63
CA GLY A 43 6.33 -0.78 -5.18
C GLY A 43 5.78 -2.10 -4.62
N ALA A 44 4.56 -2.13 -4.06
CA ALA A 44 4.02 -3.30 -3.38
C ALA A 44 2.82 -3.93 -4.12
N LEU A 45 1.85 -3.13 -4.57
CA LEU A 45 0.62 -3.64 -5.18
C LEU A 45 0.87 -4.34 -6.53
N PRO A 46 1.65 -3.78 -7.49
CA PRO A 46 1.89 -4.45 -8.77
C PRO A 46 2.61 -5.81 -8.64
N PRO A 47 3.70 -5.96 -7.87
CA PRO A 47 4.35 -7.26 -7.73
C PRO A 47 3.48 -8.28 -6.99
N LEU A 48 2.66 -7.85 -6.02
CA LEU A 48 1.71 -8.74 -5.34
C LEU A 48 0.60 -9.24 -6.30
N GLN A 49 0.04 -8.37 -7.13
CA GLN A 49 -0.94 -8.77 -8.16
C GLN A 49 -0.32 -9.72 -9.17
N THR A 50 0.92 -9.46 -9.59
CA THR A 50 1.67 -10.32 -10.51
C THR A 50 1.92 -11.70 -9.88
N LEU A 51 2.29 -11.75 -8.60
CA LEU A 51 2.46 -13.00 -7.87
C LEU A 51 1.16 -13.80 -7.82
N THR A 52 0.04 -13.16 -7.45
CA THR A 52 -1.28 -13.80 -7.38
C THR A 52 -1.70 -14.35 -8.74
N ALA A 53 -1.55 -13.56 -9.81
CA ALA A 53 -1.85 -13.99 -11.17
C ALA A 53 -0.97 -15.19 -11.59
N LEU A 54 0.31 -15.18 -11.21
CA LEU A 54 1.26 -16.24 -11.55
C LEU A 54 0.91 -17.56 -10.81
N LEU A 55 0.54 -17.48 -9.53
CA LEU A 55 0.13 -18.64 -8.72
C LEU A 55 -1.24 -19.23 -9.14
N GLN A 56 -2.12 -18.42 -9.73
CA GLN A 56 -3.42 -18.85 -10.24
C GLN A 56 -3.33 -19.38 -11.68
N GLY A 57 -2.55 -18.72 -12.54
CA GLY A 57 -2.44 -19.06 -13.96
C GLY A 57 -1.54 -20.27 -14.24
N ASN A 58 -0.61 -20.62 -13.35
CA ASN A 58 0.33 -21.72 -13.55
C ASN A 58 0.47 -22.63 -12.31
N PRO A 59 -0.62 -23.30 -11.86
CA PRO A 59 -0.57 -24.10 -10.64
C PRO A 59 0.36 -25.32 -10.72
N ALA A 60 0.61 -25.84 -11.93
CA ALA A 60 1.51 -26.98 -12.16
C ALA A 60 3.00 -26.59 -12.20
N ALA A 61 3.32 -25.29 -12.27
CA ALA A 61 4.69 -24.79 -12.33
C ALA A 61 5.38 -24.71 -10.95
N PHE A 62 4.64 -25.02 -9.89
CA PHE A 62 5.07 -24.97 -8.50
C PHE A 62 4.80 -26.31 -7.83
N SER A 63 5.72 -26.76 -6.98
CA SER A 63 5.38 -27.85 -6.06
C SER A 63 4.28 -27.39 -5.10
N PRO A 64 3.44 -28.31 -4.58
CA PRO A 64 2.40 -27.97 -3.61
C PRO A 64 2.94 -27.23 -2.38
N VAL A 65 4.13 -27.61 -1.92
CA VAL A 65 4.80 -27.00 -0.77
C VAL A 65 5.25 -25.57 -1.09
N GLU A 66 5.94 -25.34 -2.21
CA GLU A 66 6.35 -24.00 -2.62
C GLU A 66 5.14 -23.09 -2.80
N ARG A 67 4.09 -23.59 -3.45
CA ARG A 67 2.86 -22.82 -3.67
C ARG A 67 2.20 -22.41 -2.35
N ALA A 68 2.12 -23.33 -1.38
CA ALA A 68 1.58 -23.02 -0.06
C ALA A 68 2.40 -21.93 0.65
N SER A 69 3.73 -22.04 0.65
CA SER A 69 4.61 -21.02 1.24
C SER A 69 4.49 -19.66 0.56
N LEU A 70 4.39 -19.62 -0.78
CA LEU A 70 4.23 -18.38 -1.53
C LEU A 70 2.87 -17.70 -1.24
N LEU A 71 1.80 -18.48 -1.13
CA LEU A 71 0.46 -17.99 -0.78
C LEU A 71 0.40 -17.45 0.65
N GLU A 72 0.99 -18.17 1.62
CA GLU A 72 1.05 -17.74 3.02
C GLU A 72 1.83 -16.44 3.18
N ALA A 73 3.02 -16.36 2.57
CA ALA A 73 3.83 -15.14 2.58
C ALA A 73 3.12 -13.97 1.87
N GLY A 74 2.47 -14.23 0.74
CA GLY A 74 1.67 -13.25 0.01
C GLY A 74 0.51 -12.70 0.85
N ALA A 75 -0.24 -13.58 1.51
CA ALA A 75 -1.34 -13.20 2.39
C ALA A 75 -0.86 -12.37 3.60
N ALA A 76 0.27 -12.73 4.20
CA ALA A 76 0.88 -11.96 5.29
C ALA A 76 1.27 -10.54 4.85
N LEU A 77 1.84 -10.40 3.63
CA LEU A 77 2.16 -9.09 3.06
C LEU A 77 0.90 -8.28 2.72
N GLN A 78 -0.13 -8.93 2.18
CA GLN A 78 -1.42 -8.30 1.89
C GLN A 78 -2.06 -7.74 3.17
N ALA A 79 -2.08 -8.51 4.27
CA ALA A 79 -2.58 -8.03 5.55
C ALA A 79 -1.83 -6.79 6.06
N ARG A 80 -0.50 -6.74 5.86
CA ARG A 80 0.31 -5.55 6.20
C ARG A 80 -0.04 -4.36 5.31
N ILE A 81 -0.18 -4.56 4.00
CA ILE A 81 -0.59 -3.51 3.05
C ILE A 81 -1.94 -2.91 3.45
N VAL A 82 -2.93 -3.75 3.78
CA VAL A 82 -4.25 -3.31 4.25
C VAL A 82 -4.14 -2.49 5.53
N ARG A 83 -3.32 -2.94 6.49
CA ARG A 83 -3.07 -2.18 7.72
C ARG A 83 -2.48 -0.80 7.44
N ILE A 84 -1.49 -0.70 6.55
CA ILE A 84 -0.89 0.57 6.15
C ILE A 84 -1.92 1.45 5.44
N GLY A 85 -2.73 0.88 4.54
CA GLY A 85 -3.81 1.59 3.84
C GLY A 85 -4.79 2.28 4.81
N ARG A 86 -5.21 1.59 5.87
CA ARG A 86 -6.06 2.17 6.94
C ARG A 86 -5.38 3.32 7.67
N LEU A 87 -4.07 3.24 7.92
CA LEU A 87 -3.31 4.32 8.56
C LEU A 87 -3.23 5.55 7.65
N LEU A 88 -3.01 5.34 6.34
CA LEU A 88 -3.00 6.42 5.35
C LEU A 88 -4.37 7.09 5.23
N ASP A 89 -5.46 6.32 5.21
CA ASP A 89 -6.82 6.85 5.21
C ASP A 89 -7.12 7.68 6.47
N GLY A 90 -6.75 7.17 7.65
CA GLY A 90 -6.90 7.92 8.91
C GLY A 90 -6.08 9.21 8.93
N ALA A 91 -4.84 9.17 8.45
CA ALA A 91 -4.00 10.36 8.34
C ALA A 91 -4.59 11.39 7.37
N ALA A 92 -5.12 10.95 6.21
CA ALA A 92 -5.77 11.82 5.25
C ALA A 92 -7.03 12.49 5.85
N GLN A 93 -7.81 11.78 6.65
CA GLN A 93 -8.97 12.35 7.35
C GLN A 93 -8.56 13.41 8.39
N LEU A 94 -7.54 13.13 9.19
CA LEU A 94 -7.02 14.09 10.18
C LEU A 94 -6.48 15.35 9.52
N HIS A 95 -5.67 15.20 8.46
CA HIS A 95 -5.15 16.34 7.71
C HIS A 95 -6.27 17.15 7.04
N ALA A 96 -7.33 16.50 6.54
CA ALA A 96 -8.52 17.18 6.02
C ALA A 96 -9.23 18.00 7.11
N ALA A 97 -9.42 17.44 8.30
CA ALA A 97 -10.07 18.11 9.41
C ALA A 97 -9.28 19.36 9.87
N TRP A 98 -7.96 19.25 10.02
CA TRP A 98 -7.10 20.38 10.37
C TRP A 98 -7.07 21.47 9.29
N ALA A 99 -7.05 21.07 8.02
CA ALA A 99 -7.15 21.98 6.88
C ALA A 99 -8.42 22.85 6.94
N VAL A 100 -9.57 22.21 7.21
CA VAL A 100 -10.87 22.89 7.37
C VAL A 100 -10.83 23.85 8.56
N GLU A 101 -10.29 23.41 9.70
CA GLU A 101 -10.20 24.23 10.91
C GLU A 101 -9.35 25.49 10.69
N ILE A 102 -8.18 25.35 10.04
CA ILE A 102 -7.30 26.48 9.71
C ILE A 102 -7.99 27.44 8.73
N ALA A 103 -8.68 26.92 7.71
CA ALA A 103 -9.42 27.74 6.75
C ALA A 103 -10.52 28.55 7.45
N ALA A 104 -11.30 27.91 8.33
CA ALA A 104 -12.33 28.57 9.13
C ALA A 104 -11.75 29.68 10.04
N ARG A 105 -10.64 29.39 10.74
CA ARG A 105 -9.94 30.39 11.58
C ARG A 105 -9.41 31.59 10.78
N ARG A 106 -9.11 31.41 9.50
CA ARG A 106 -8.60 32.46 8.60
C ARG A 106 -9.69 33.10 7.73
N GLY A 107 -10.96 32.71 7.88
CA GLY A 107 -12.08 33.25 7.12
C GLY A 107 -12.14 32.79 5.64
N TYR A 108 -11.45 31.70 5.29
CA TYR A 108 -11.50 31.12 3.94
C TYR A 108 -12.58 30.02 3.86
N SER A 109 -13.17 29.84 2.67
CA SER A 109 -14.00 28.65 2.41
C SER A 109 -13.12 27.39 2.28
N ALA A 110 -13.61 26.26 2.78
CA ALA A 110 -12.86 25.01 2.84
C ALA A 110 -12.62 24.34 1.47
N GLU A 111 -13.18 24.88 0.38
CA GLU A 111 -13.18 24.27 -0.95
C GLU A 111 -11.79 24.18 -1.59
N GLY A 112 -10.82 25.00 -1.16
CA GLY A 112 -9.46 25.04 -1.72
C GLY A 112 -8.41 24.15 -1.06
N VAL A 113 -8.71 23.48 0.07
CA VAL A 113 -7.67 22.84 0.91
C VAL A 113 -7.39 21.36 0.54
N ALA A 114 -7.97 20.85 -0.55
CA ALA A 114 -8.10 19.39 -0.80
C ALA A 114 -7.03 18.72 -1.69
N LEU A 115 -6.02 19.44 -2.18
CA LEU A 115 -5.11 18.91 -3.22
C LEU A 115 -4.08 17.86 -2.75
N PRO A 116 -3.47 17.93 -1.55
CA PRO A 116 -2.51 16.90 -1.10
C PRO A 116 -3.15 15.59 -0.62
N LEU A 117 -4.48 15.56 -0.46
CA LEU A 117 -5.22 14.48 0.20
C LEU A 117 -5.79 13.43 -0.77
N SER A 118 -5.89 13.76 -2.05
CA SER A 118 -6.44 12.87 -3.08
C SER A 118 -5.56 11.64 -3.30
N VAL A 119 -4.23 11.82 -3.30
CA VAL A 119 -3.25 10.74 -3.44
C VAL A 119 -3.31 9.78 -2.25
N LEU A 120 -3.38 10.30 -1.03
CA LEU A 120 -3.49 9.47 0.18
C LEU A 120 -4.80 8.67 0.22
N ARG A 121 -5.93 9.29 -0.15
CA ARG A 121 -7.23 8.60 -0.23
C ARG A 121 -7.28 7.56 -1.35
N SER A 122 -6.64 7.84 -2.49
CA SER A 122 -6.51 6.87 -3.59
C SER A 122 -5.74 5.64 -3.13
N ALA A 123 -4.55 5.85 -2.55
CA ALA A 123 -3.71 4.77 -2.06
C ALA A 123 -4.37 3.96 -0.94
N GLY A 124 -5.00 4.62 0.03
CA GLY A 124 -5.75 3.95 1.11
C GLY A 124 -6.91 3.12 0.57
N ARG A 125 -7.71 3.66 -0.36
CA ARG A 125 -8.79 2.92 -1.02
C ARG A 125 -8.27 1.73 -1.82
N HIS A 126 -7.22 1.88 -2.62
CA HIS A 126 -6.66 0.77 -3.40
C HIS A 126 -6.14 -0.35 -2.50
N CYS A 127 -5.47 -0.01 -1.39
CA CYS A 127 -5.01 -1.01 -0.42
C CYS A 127 -6.18 -1.73 0.27
N ASN A 128 -7.26 -1.00 0.59
CA ASN A 128 -8.42 -1.57 1.27
C ASN A 128 -9.35 -2.37 0.35
N LEU A 129 -9.46 -2.01 -0.94
CA LEU A 129 -10.24 -2.76 -1.93
C LEU A 129 -9.60 -4.10 -2.30
N GLN A 130 -8.33 -4.29 -1.96
CA GLN A 130 -7.63 -5.57 -2.12
C GLN A 130 -7.67 -6.42 -0.84
N ALA A 131 -8.36 -6.00 0.23
CA ALA A 131 -8.60 -6.84 1.42
C ALA A 131 -9.77 -7.80 1.21
#